data_AF-A0A5B9EIH1-F1
#
_entry.id   AF-A0A5B9EIH1-F1
#
_cell.length_a   1.000
_cell.length_b   1.000
_cell.length_c   1.000
_cell.angle_alpha   90.00
_cell.angle_beta   90.00
_cell.angle_gamma   90.00
#
_symmetry.space_group_name_H-M   'P 1'
#
loop_
_entity.id
_entity.type
_entity.pdbx_description
1 polymer ?
#
loop_
_entity_poly.entity_id
_entity_poly.type
_entity_poly.pdbx_seq_one_letter_code
_entity_poly.pdbx_strand_id
1 'polypeptide(L)'
;MVDRQLSAWRLYGALRAHRSDWGGSILIHRGVDDLGSALAVAANLCGAVCLSVEADPAQARVAMRGGYCDFLVNTLDEALRTMKNEVRKRRPLTVVLEGNTSAILKEIGERGVYPQLLVTRSAEDAIPAERTENLVHLLESGETVAAQPGWIPCRLTAGSNADLRFAEQATAGLITDGDARRGWVVGAPKFFRREQPPRRYLWLTEQERDAMTAVLPAGVTIEPLSHPAS
;
A
#
# COMPACT_ATOMS: atom_id res chain seq x y z
N MET A 1 5.83 14.81 -10.62
CA MET A 1 5.12 14.34 -9.43
C MET A 1 4.96 12.84 -9.56
N VAL A 2 5.38 12.05 -8.58
CA VAL A 2 5.29 10.58 -8.64
C VAL A 2 3.82 10.17 -8.52
N ASP A 3 3.38 9.22 -9.34
CA ASP A 3 2.01 8.70 -9.26
C ASP A 3 1.87 7.77 -8.04
N ARG A 4 1.37 8.32 -6.92
CA ARG A 4 1.23 7.58 -5.66
C ARG A 4 0.31 6.36 -5.78
N GLN A 5 -0.78 6.46 -6.56
CA GLN A 5 -1.68 5.33 -6.73
C GLN A 5 -0.98 4.20 -7.48
N LEU A 6 -0.23 4.52 -8.54
CA LEU A 6 0.56 3.54 -9.27
C LEU A 6 1.57 2.87 -8.34
N SER A 7 2.32 3.64 -7.54
CA SER A 7 3.29 3.09 -6.59
C SER A 7 2.63 2.19 -5.54
N ALA A 8 1.51 2.63 -4.94
CA ALA A 8 0.79 1.85 -3.94
C ALA A 8 0.22 0.55 -4.53
N TRP A 9 -0.27 0.61 -5.76
CA TRP A 9 -0.77 -0.56 -6.49
C TRP A 9 0.35 -1.57 -6.73
N ARG A 10 1.51 -1.13 -7.21
CA ARG A 10 2.68 -2.00 -7.40
C ARG A 10 3.13 -2.67 -6.10
N LEU A 11 3.26 -1.87 -5.04
CA LEU A 11 3.66 -2.36 -3.72
C LEU A 11 2.63 -3.33 -3.14
N TYR A 12 1.33 -3.08 -3.34
CA TYR A 12 0.28 -4.00 -2.92
C TYR A 12 0.45 -5.38 -3.58
N GLY A 13 0.66 -5.41 -4.90
CA GLY A 13 0.93 -6.65 -5.62
C GLY A 13 2.17 -7.34 -5.06
N ALA A 14 3.24 -6.58 -4.84
CA ALA A 14 4.50 -7.12 -4.34
C ALA A 14 4.38 -7.74 -2.94
N LEU A 15 3.73 -7.05 -2.02
CA LEU A 15 3.44 -7.58 -0.68
C LEU A 15 2.58 -8.85 -0.75
N ARG A 16 1.57 -8.91 -1.64
CA ARG A 16 0.69 -10.08 -1.79
C ARG A 16 1.40 -11.31 -2.35
N ALA A 17 2.33 -11.15 -3.28
CA ALA A 17 3.12 -12.28 -3.78
C ALA A 17 4.17 -12.73 -2.78
N HIS A 18 4.74 -11.80 -2.02
CA HIS A 18 5.70 -12.14 -0.97
C HIS A 18 5.02 -12.91 0.17
N ARG A 19 3.82 -12.49 0.56
CA ARG A 19 3.05 -13.12 1.63
C ARG A 19 1.55 -13.01 1.35
N SER A 20 0.86 -14.14 1.37
CA SER A 20 -0.57 -14.22 1.08
C SER A 20 -1.44 -13.47 2.10
N ASP A 21 -1.07 -13.52 3.39
CA ASP A 21 -1.80 -12.89 4.48
C ASP A 21 -0.90 -12.09 5.43
N TRP A 22 -1.15 -10.79 5.51
CA TRP A 22 -0.45 -9.85 6.38
C TRP A 22 -1.23 -9.51 7.67
N GLY A 23 -2.39 -10.12 7.89
CA GLY A 23 -3.19 -9.93 9.10
C GLY A 23 -2.38 -10.24 10.36
N GLY A 24 -2.25 -9.25 11.23
CA GLY A 24 -1.46 -9.36 12.46
C GLY A 24 0.05 -9.28 12.27
N SER A 25 0.51 -8.94 11.07
CA SER A 25 1.90 -8.61 10.79
C SER A 25 2.18 -7.12 11.03
N ILE A 26 3.42 -6.81 11.38
CA ILE A 26 3.96 -5.45 11.49
C ILE A 26 4.89 -5.18 10.31
N LEU A 27 4.67 -4.04 9.64
CA LEU A 27 5.56 -3.47 8.65
C LEU A 27 6.12 -2.15 9.19
N ILE A 28 7.43 -1.96 9.10
CA ILE A 28 8.09 -0.71 9.51
C ILE A 28 8.82 -0.12 8.31
N HIS A 29 8.69 1.18 8.11
CA HIS A 29 9.49 1.88 7.10
C HIS A 29 9.86 3.30 7.51
N ARG A 30 10.80 3.88 6.76
CA ARG A 30 11.21 5.27 6.91
C ARG A 30 10.35 6.20 6.05
N GLY A 31 10.01 7.35 6.63
CA GLY A 31 9.47 8.52 5.95
C GLY A 31 8.02 8.40 5.52
N VAL A 32 7.38 9.54 5.28
CA VAL A 32 6.03 9.64 4.71
C VAL A 32 6.02 10.38 3.36
N ASP A 33 7.14 10.35 2.65
CA ASP A 33 7.23 10.79 1.27
C ASP A 33 6.25 10.02 0.35
N ASP A 34 6.22 10.33 -0.94
CA ASP A 34 5.28 9.71 -1.88
C ASP A 34 5.37 8.17 -1.87
N LEU A 35 6.56 7.62 -1.67
CA LEU A 35 6.79 6.18 -1.63
C LEU A 35 6.41 5.58 -0.26
N GLY A 36 6.80 6.22 0.83
CA GLY A 36 6.43 5.81 2.19
C GLY A 36 4.92 5.81 2.39
N SER A 37 4.24 6.85 1.91
CA SER A 37 2.77 6.92 1.91
C SER A 37 2.14 5.81 1.05
N ALA A 38 2.73 5.51 -0.11
CA ALA A 38 2.28 4.41 -0.97
C ALA A 38 2.45 3.03 -0.30
N LEU A 39 3.56 2.82 0.40
CA LEU A 39 3.84 1.60 1.15
C LEU A 39 2.88 1.43 2.33
N ALA A 40 2.59 2.50 3.07
CA ALA A 40 1.60 2.49 4.13
C ALA A 40 0.20 2.12 3.63
N VAL A 41 -0.22 2.64 2.47
CA VAL A 41 -1.49 2.26 1.82
C VAL A 41 -1.48 0.79 1.41
N ALA A 42 -0.40 0.33 0.76
CA ALA A 42 -0.27 -1.07 0.35
C ALA A 42 -0.32 -2.04 1.53
N ALA A 43 0.39 -1.72 2.61
CA ALA A 43 0.42 -2.47 3.87
C ALA A 43 -0.98 -2.57 4.48
N ASN A 44 -1.68 -1.43 4.58
CA ASN A 44 -3.03 -1.36 5.12
C ASN A 44 -4.01 -2.23 4.30
N LEU A 45 -3.94 -2.15 2.96
CA LEU A 45 -4.77 -2.96 2.06
C LEU A 45 -4.42 -4.45 2.10
N CYS A 46 -3.19 -4.81 2.43
CA CYS A 46 -2.79 -6.20 2.66
C CYS A 46 -3.26 -6.73 4.02
N GLY A 47 -3.66 -5.87 4.96
CA GLY A 47 -4.09 -6.21 6.31
C GLY A 47 -3.02 -6.04 7.40
N ALA A 48 -1.85 -5.50 7.05
CA ALA A 48 -0.75 -5.26 7.98
C ALA A 48 -1.01 -4.05 8.87
N VAL A 49 -0.37 -4.05 10.04
CA VAL A 49 -0.17 -2.85 10.85
C VAL A 49 1.15 -2.21 10.43
N CYS A 50 1.12 -0.94 10.04
CA CYS A 50 2.25 -0.18 9.52
C CYS A 50 2.72 0.87 10.53
N LEU A 51 4.03 0.95 10.75
CA LEU A 51 4.70 2.03 11.48
C LEU A 51 5.65 2.77 10.54
N SER A 52 5.34 4.03 10.26
CA SER A 52 6.22 4.92 9.49
C SER A 52 6.97 5.83 10.46
N VAL A 53 8.29 5.93 10.33
CA VAL A 53 9.09 6.87 11.14
C VAL A 53 9.47 8.09 10.32
N GLU A 54 9.00 9.27 10.72
CA GLU A 54 9.20 10.53 10.00
C GLU A 54 9.95 11.55 10.86
N ALA A 55 11.01 12.14 10.32
CA ALA A 55 11.82 13.12 11.02
C ALA A 55 11.27 14.55 10.91
N ASP A 56 10.48 14.85 9.88
CA ASP A 56 9.85 16.15 9.66
C ASP A 56 8.36 16.16 10.11
N PRO A 57 8.02 16.84 11.23
CA PRO A 57 6.65 16.97 11.71
C PRO A 57 5.70 17.67 10.74
N ALA A 58 6.21 18.50 9.82
CA ALA A 58 5.39 19.11 8.79
C ALA A 58 4.90 18.05 7.79
N GLN A 59 5.79 17.15 7.37
CA GLN A 59 5.48 16.04 6.47
C GLN A 59 4.55 15.02 7.13
N ALA A 60 4.79 14.69 8.40
CA ALA A 60 3.91 13.81 9.18
C ALA A 60 2.45 14.35 9.23
N ARG A 61 2.30 15.66 9.46
CA ARG A 61 1.00 16.34 9.41
C ARG A 61 0.38 16.37 8.02
N VAL A 62 1.17 16.47 6.95
CA VAL A 62 0.68 16.35 5.57
C VAL A 62 0.11 14.94 5.33
N ALA A 63 0.82 13.88 5.74
CA ALA A 63 0.35 12.51 5.59
C ALA A 63 -0.96 12.25 6.35
N MET A 64 -1.07 12.75 7.58
CA MET A 64 -2.31 12.69 8.38
C MET A 64 -3.48 13.40 7.68
N ARG A 65 -3.29 14.65 7.22
CA ARG A 65 -4.33 15.39 6.46
C ARG A 65 -4.69 14.70 5.14
N GLY A 66 -3.74 14.00 4.52
CA GLY A 66 -3.93 13.22 3.31
C GLY A 66 -4.75 11.94 3.50
N GLY A 67 -4.96 11.49 4.74
CA GLY A 67 -5.68 10.25 5.05
C GLY A 67 -4.88 8.98 4.82
N TYR A 68 -3.54 9.09 4.76
CA TYR A 68 -2.63 7.94 4.62
C TYR A 68 -2.13 7.41 5.97
N CYS A 69 -2.48 8.10 7.06
CA CYS A 69 -2.09 7.81 8.43
C CYS A 69 -3.34 7.85 9.30
N ASP A 70 -3.50 6.87 10.19
CA ASP A 70 -4.62 6.81 11.15
C ASP A 70 -4.25 7.52 12.47
N PHE A 71 -3.00 7.38 12.93
CA PHE A 71 -2.50 8.00 14.16
C PHE A 71 -1.12 8.62 13.98
N LEU A 72 -0.97 9.86 14.43
CA LEU A 72 0.31 10.54 14.56
C LEU A 72 0.71 10.55 16.04
N VAL A 73 1.89 10.03 16.35
CA VAL A 73 2.40 9.88 17.72
C VAL A 73 3.84 10.37 17.83
N ASN A 74 4.27 10.71 19.05
CA ASN A 74 5.57 11.34 19.30
C ASN A 74 6.54 10.43 20.08
N THR A 75 6.09 9.24 20.49
CA THR A 75 6.91 8.29 21.25
C THR A 75 6.71 6.87 20.75
N LEU A 76 7.77 6.05 20.85
CA LEU A 76 7.68 4.64 20.49
C LEU A 76 6.71 3.88 21.40
N ASP A 77 6.64 4.21 22.70
CA ASP A 77 5.69 3.59 23.63
C ASP A 77 4.23 3.79 23.20
N GLU A 78 3.90 5.01 22.78
CA GLU A 78 2.57 5.31 22.27
C GLU A 78 2.28 4.57 20.96
N ALA A 79 3.24 4.52 20.04
CA ALA A 79 3.13 3.77 18.79
C ALA A 79 2.84 2.29 19.07
N LEU A 80 3.68 1.64 19.88
CA LEU A 80 3.56 0.22 20.21
C LEU A 80 2.24 -0.09 20.94
N ARG A 81 1.82 0.77 21.88
CA ARG A 81 0.54 0.63 22.58
C ARG A 81 -0.63 0.70 21.60
N THR A 82 -0.58 1.63 20.67
CA THR A 82 -1.62 1.84 19.64
C THR A 82 -1.73 0.64 18.71
N MET A 83 -0.59 0.14 18.23
CA MET A 83 -0.52 -0.99 17.30
C MET A 83 -0.91 -2.34 17.93
N LYS A 84 -0.57 -2.56 19.21
CA LYS A 84 -0.71 -3.85 19.91
C LYS A 84 -2.09 -4.50 19.77
N ASN A 85 -3.15 -3.70 19.86
CA ASN A 85 -4.52 -4.22 19.80
C ASN A 85 -4.91 -4.60 18.37
N GLU A 86 -4.53 -3.80 17.37
CA GLU A 86 -4.89 -4.03 15.98
C GLU A 86 -4.09 -5.20 15.38
N VAL A 87 -2.84 -5.37 15.79
CA VAL A 87 -2.03 -6.58 15.52
C VAL A 87 -2.78 -7.83 16.00
N ARG A 88 -3.25 -7.85 17.25
CA ARG A 88 -3.99 -9.00 17.82
C ARG A 88 -5.32 -9.26 17.12
N LYS A 89 -6.03 -8.20 16.75
CA LYS A 89 -7.31 -8.28 16.02
C LYS A 89 -7.13 -8.57 14.54
N ARG A 90 -5.89 -8.62 14.03
CA ARG A 90 -5.55 -8.75 12.61
C ARG A 90 -6.22 -7.66 11.76
N ARG A 91 -6.27 -6.44 12.30
CA ARG A 91 -6.86 -5.27 11.65
C ARG A 91 -5.76 -4.34 11.19
N PRO A 92 -5.84 -3.81 9.95
CA PRO A 92 -4.83 -2.91 9.46
C PRO A 92 -4.90 -1.57 10.18
N LEU A 93 -3.73 -0.98 10.43
CA LEU A 93 -3.59 0.32 11.05
C LEU A 93 -2.31 0.97 10.58
N THR A 94 -2.33 2.26 10.25
CA THR A 94 -1.12 3.03 9.94
C THR A 94 -0.84 4.05 11.05
N VAL A 95 0.32 3.91 11.69
CA VAL A 95 0.84 4.86 12.68
C VAL A 95 2.07 5.57 12.10
N VAL A 96 2.10 6.89 12.22
CA VAL A 96 3.30 7.70 11.94
C VAL A 96 3.90 8.13 13.27
N LEU A 97 5.17 7.79 13.49
CA LEU A 97 5.95 8.21 14.66
C LEU A 97 6.91 9.32 14.25
N GLU A 98 6.78 10.48 14.89
CA GLU A 98 7.71 11.58 14.72
C GLU A 98 9.03 11.28 15.44
N GLY A 99 10.15 11.32 14.73
CA GLY A 99 11.48 11.16 15.32
C GLY A 99 12.57 10.74 14.35
N ASN A 100 13.79 10.66 14.87
CA ASN A 100 14.93 10.20 14.11
C ASN A 100 14.83 8.69 13.85
N THR A 101 14.78 8.29 12.57
CA THR A 101 14.60 6.89 12.17
C THR A 101 15.66 5.96 12.73
N SER A 102 16.93 6.34 12.68
CA SER A 102 18.03 5.52 13.18
C SER A 102 17.90 5.23 14.68
N ALA A 103 17.63 6.28 15.46
CA ALA A 103 17.44 6.15 16.91
C ALA A 103 16.25 5.25 17.24
N ILE A 104 15.12 5.43 16.55
CA ILE A 104 13.91 4.64 16.77
C ILE A 104 14.11 3.18 16.35
N LEU A 105 14.73 2.90 15.20
CA LEU A 105 15.00 1.52 14.77
C LEU A 105 15.91 0.80 15.76
N LYS A 106 16.94 1.49 16.29
CA LYS A 106 17.81 0.95 17.34
C LYS A 106 17.02 0.60 18.60
N GLU A 107 16.18 1.52 19.06
CA GLU A 107 15.33 1.31 20.23
C GLU A 107 14.33 0.15 20.03
N ILE A 108 13.76 0.01 18.84
CA ILE A 108 12.90 -1.13 18.44
C ILE A 108 13.66 -2.46 18.58
N GLY A 109 14.91 -2.51 18.10
CA GLY A 109 15.78 -3.67 18.21
C GLY A 109 16.12 -4.03 19.66
N GLU A 110 16.49 -3.04 20.47
CA GLU A 110 16.80 -3.20 21.91
C GLU A 110 15.59 -3.70 22.72
N ARG A 111 14.38 -3.28 22.33
CA ARG A 111 13.11 -3.71 22.96
C ARG A 111 12.61 -5.06 22.46
N GLY A 112 13.29 -5.69 21.49
CA GLY A 112 12.90 -6.99 20.93
C GLY A 112 11.60 -6.95 20.11
N VAL A 113 11.25 -5.79 19.53
CA VAL A 113 10.07 -5.64 18.68
C VAL A 113 10.48 -5.91 17.23
N TYR A 114 10.34 -7.16 16.80
CA TYR A 114 10.74 -7.55 15.43
C TYR A 114 9.55 -7.48 14.47
N PRO A 115 9.57 -6.57 13.47
CA PRO A 115 8.54 -6.55 12.46
C PRO A 115 8.71 -7.71 11.49
N GLN A 116 7.64 -8.07 10.78
CA GLN A 116 7.73 -9.07 9.71
C GLN A 116 8.48 -8.49 8.50
N LEU A 117 8.26 -7.20 8.22
CA LEU A 117 8.91 -6.50 7.12
C LEU A 117 9.45 -5.15 7.59
N LEU A 118 10.74 -4.93 7.37
CA LEU A 118 11.40 -3.64 7.52
C LEU A 118 11.83 -3.13 6.14
N VAL A 119 11.41 -1.91 5.79
CA VAL A 119 11.79 -1.28 4.54
C VAL A 119 12.56 0.01 4.83
N THR A 120 13.88 -0.07 4.74
CA THR A 120 14.78 1.07 4.94
C THR A 120 15.99 0.96 4.03
N ARG A 121 16.41 2.09 3.46
CA ARG A 121 17.69 2.22 2.72
C ARG A 121 18.88 2.46 3.63
N SER A 122 18.64 2.90 4.86
CA SER A 122 19.67 3.03 5.88
C SER A 122 19.70 1.73 6.66
N ALA A 123 20.53 0.79 6.21
CA ALA A 123 20.97 -0.33 7.01
C ALA A 123 21.92 0.24 8.08
N GLU A 124 21.36 0.78 9.15
CA GLU A 124 22.10 0.85 10.40
C GLU A 124 21.68 -0.39 11.19
N ASP A 125 22.67 -1.06 11.77
CA ASP A 125 22.70 -2.42 12.36
C ASP A 125 21.73 -2.68 13.53
N ALA A 126 20.58 -2.03 13.56
CA ALA A 126 19.65 -1.96 14.67
C ALA A 126 18.82 -3.24 14.86
N ILE A 127 18.43 -3.90 13.77
CA ILE A 127 17.57 -5.10 13.82
C ILE A 127 18.28 -6.23 13.08
N PRO A 128 18.56 -7.38 13.74
CA PRO A 128 19.22 -8.51 13.10
C PRO A 128 18.43 -9.01 11.89
N ALA A 129 19.10 -9.19 10.75
CA ALA A 129 18.47 -9.57 9.49
C ALA A 129 17.79 -10.95 9.56
N GLU A 130 18.27 -11.86 10.40
CA GLU A 130 17.64 -13.17 10.65
C GLU A 130 16.30 -13.08 11.38
N ARG A 131 15.94 -11.90 11.92
CA ARG A 131 14.68 -11.67 12.64
C ARG A 131 13.63 -10.93 11.81
N THR A 132 14.01 -10.34 10.68
CA THR A 132 13.17 -9.42 9.91
C THR A 132 13.46 -9.51 8.42
N GLU A 133 12.43 -9.55 7.58
CA GLU A 133 12.60 -9.49 6.13
C GLU A 133 12.86 -8.03 5.69
N ASN A 134 13.79 -7.82 4.76
CA ASN A 134 14.01 -6.51 4.13
C ASN A 134 13.78 -6.61 2.63
N LEU A 135 12.76 -5.91 2.14
CA LEU A 135 12.39 -5.89 0.73
C LEU A 135 12.68 -4.53 0.08
N VAL A 136 13.79 -3.89 0.46
CA VAL A 136 14.21 -2.61 -0.15
C VAL A 136 14.32 -2.71 -1.68
N HIS A 137 14.70 -3.88 -2.20
CA HIS A 137 14.76 -4.14 -3.64
C HIS A 137 13.40 -4.00 -4.34
N LEU A 138 12.27 -4.27 -3.66
CA LEU A 138 10.93 -4.01 -4.22
C LEU A 138 10.68 -2.51 -4.45
N LEU A 139 11.32 -1.65 -3.66
CA LEU A 139 11.29 -0.20 -3.87
C LEU A 139 12.16 0.23 -5.05
N GLU A 140 13.20 -0.55 -5.38
CA GLU A 140 14.25 -0.18 -6.32
C GLU A 140 14.04 -0.78 -7.70
N SER A 141 13.53 -2.02 -7.79
CA SER A 141 13.25 -2.69 -9.04
C SER A 141 12.02 -2.12 -9.75
N GLY A 142 11.10 -1.49 -9.01
CA GLY A 142 9.83 -1.01 -9.57
C GLY A 142 8.99 -2.12 -10.19
N GLU A 143 9.39 -3.37 -10.02
CA GLU A 143 8.75 -4.53 -10.60
C GLU A 143 7.36 -4.65 -10.00
N THR A 144 6.37 -4.43 -10.85
CA THR A 144 5.03 -4.92 -10.62
C THR A 144 5.15 -6.41 -10.41
N VAL A 145 4.67 -6.90 -9.28
CA VAL A 145 4.21 -8.27 -9.23
C VAL A 145 2.97 -8.36 -10.13
N ALA A 146 3.23 -8.55 -11.41
CA ALA A 146 2.39 -9.27 -12.33
C ALA A 146 2.71 -10.78 -12.13
N ALA A 147 2.61 -11.29 -10.91
CA ALA A 147 3.09 -12.65 -10.60
C ALA A 147 2.09 -13.74 -10.94
N GLN A 148 0.98 -13.43 -11.62
CA GLN A 148 0.11 -14.46 -12.17
C GLN A 148 0.02 -14.33 -13.69
N PRO A 149 0.31 -15.41 -14.44
CA PRO A 149 0.08 -15.46 -15.87
C PRO A 149 -1.34 -15.00 -16.22
N GLY A 150 -1.46 -14.10 -17.20
CA GLY A 150 -2.74 -13.61 -17.70
C GLY A 150 -3.28 -12.34 -17.03
N TRP A 151 -2.64 -11.82 -15.98
CA TRP A 151 -3.00 -10.51 -15.43
C TRP A 151 -2.37 -9.37 -16.23
N ILE A 152 -3.23 -8.51 -16.78
CA ILE A 152 -2.85 -7.34 -17.57
C ILE A 152 -2.95 -6.11 -16.67
N PRO A 153 -1.84 -5.39 -16.45
CA PRO A 153 -1.85 -4.05 -15.86
C PRO A 153 -2.75 -3.10 -16.65
N CYS A 154 -3.72 -2.49 -15.99
CA CYS A 154 -4.67 -1.57 -16.61
C CYS A 154 -4.79 -0.28 -15.80
N ARG A 155 -5.03 0.83 -16.50
CA ARG A 155 -5.49 2.09 -15.93
C ARG A 155 -6.91 2.34 -16.40
N LEU A 156 -7.81 2.43 -15.45
CA LEU A 156 -9.17 2.89 -15.66
C LEU A 156 -9.24 4.39 -15.40
N THR A 157 -9.80 5.16 -16.33
CA THR A 157 -10.01 6.61 -16.18
C THR A 157 -11.49 6.92 -16.41
N ALA A 158 -12.07 7.77 -15.59
CA ALA A 158 -13.49 8.10 -15.64
C ALA A 158 -13.72 9.62 -15.67
N GLY A 159 -14.76 10.06 -16.39
CA GLY A 159 -15.15 11.46 -16.46
C GLY A 159 -15.73 12.02 -15.15
N SER A 160 -16.18 11.14 -14.24
CA SER A 160 -16.72 11.54 -12.95
C SER A 160 -16.41 10.52 -11.85
N ASN A 161 -16.49 10.96 -10.59
CA ASN A 161 -16.38 10.06 -9.43
C ASN A 161 -17.56 9.06 -9.34
N ALA A 162 -18.71 9.38 -9.95
CA ALA A 162 -19.84 8.44 -9.98
C ALA A 162 -19.56 7.29 -10.95
N ASP A 163 -19.03 7.60 -12.13
CA ASP A 163 -18.63 6.61 -13.13
C ASP A 163 -17.48 5.74 -12.63
N LEU A 164 -16.50 6.35 -11.94
CA LEU A 164 -15.42 5.59 -11.30
C LEU A 164 -15.96 4.58 -10.28
N ARG A 165 -16.89 4.99 -9.41
CA ARG A 165 -17.50 4.07 -8.42
C ARG A 165 -18.27 2.95 -9.07
N PHE A 166 -19.02 3.24 -10.14
CA PHE A 166 -19.72 2.23 -10.90
C PHE A 166 -18.74 1.21 -11.49
N ALA A 167 -17.65 1.69 -12.11
CA ALA A 167 -16.62 0.84 -12.66
C ALA A 167 -15.89 -0.02 -11.60
N GLU A 168 -15.60 0.56 -10.43
CA GLU A 168 -15.02 -0.15 -9.29
C GLU A 168 -15.96 -1.26 -8.78
N GLN A 169 -17.26 -0.99 -8.69
CA GLN A 169 -18.28 -1.99 -8.31
C GLN A 169 -18.41 -3.10 -9.36
N ALA A 170 -18.46 -2.76 -10.64
CA ALA A 170 -18.48 -3.73 -11.73
C ALA A 170 -17.25 -4.63 -11.71
N THR A 171 -16.06 -4.04 -11.52
CA THR A 171 -14.79 -4.78 -11.40
C THR A 171 -14.82 -5.73 -10.19
N ALA A 172 -15.31 -5.26 -9.03
CA ALA A 172 -15.47 -6.11 -7.87
C ALA A 172 -16.50 -7.24 -8.10
N GLY A 173 -17.49 -7.06 -8.96
CA GLY A 173 -18.42 -8.13 -9.34
C GLY A 173 -17.76 -9.26 -10.14
N LEU A 174 -16.70 -8.96 -10.89
CA LEU A 174 -15.98 -9.92 -11.74
C LEU A 174 -14.92 -10.71 -10.97
N ILE A 175 -14.26 -10.08 -9.99
CA ILE A 175 -13.16 -10.68 -9.23
C ILE A 175 -13.72 -11.44 -8.03
N THR A 176 -13.57 -12.77 -8.05
CA THR A 176 -14.09 -13.69 -7.02
C THR A 176 -13.55 -13.43 -5.61
N ASP A 177 -14.33 -13.83 -4.60
CA ASP A 177 -13.88 -13.80 -3.20
C ASP A 177 -12.68 -14.76 -3.02
N GLY A 178 -11.60 -14.26 -2.43
CA GLY A 178 -10.34 -14.99 -2.24
C GLY A 178 -9.23 -14.63 -3.23
N ASP A 179 -9.55 -13.95 -4.34
CA ASP A 179 -8.54 -13.40 -5.24
C ASP A 179 -7.84 -12.19 -4.60
N ALA A 180 -6.50 -12.19 -4.62
CA ALA A 180 -5.70 -11.13 -4.04
C ALA A 180 -5.99 -9.75 -4.66
N ARG A 181 -6.45 -9.67 -5.91
CA ARG A 181 -6.81 -8.40 -6.58
C ARG A 181 -8.01 -7.73 -5.93
N ARG A 182 -8.93 -8.51 -5.35
CA ARG A 182 -10.17 -8.00 -4.76
C ARG A 182 -9.93 -7.02 -3.62
N GLY A 183 -8.93 -7.28 -2.78
CA GLY A 183 -8.56 -6.39 -1.67
C GLY A 183 -8.17 -4.99 -2.15
N TRP A 184 -7.47 -4.90 -3.28
CA TRP A 184 -7.16 -3.63 -3.92
C TRP A 184 -8.41 -2.95 -4.48
N VAL A 185 -9.21 -3.65 -5.28
CA VAL A 185 -10.40 -3.07 -5.94
C VAL A 185 -11.40 -2.52 -4.92
N VAL A 186 -11.60 -3.22 -3.81
CA VAL A 186 -12.55 -2.81 -2.77
C VAL A 186 -11.96 -1.75 -1.84
N GLY A 187 -10.67 -1.85 -1.50
CA GLY A 187 -10.04 -1.02 -0.48
C GLY A 187 -9.38 0.27 -0.99
N ALA A 188 -8.78 0.26 -2.19
CA ALA A 188 -8.13 1.44 -2.77
C ALA A 188 -9.05 2.68 -2.92
N PRO A 189 -10.37 2.52 -3.17
CA PRO A 189 -11.32 3.64 -3.12
C PRO A 189 -11.36 4.36 -1.77
N LYS A 190 -10.87 3.81 -0.66
CA LYS A 190 -10.75 4.57 0.61
C LYS A 190 -9.70 5.68 0.51
N PHE A 191 -8.59 5.42 -0.17
CA PHE A 191 -7.39 6.28 -0.17
C PHE A 191 -7.34 7.26 -1.33
N PHE A 192 -7.90 6.90 -2.49
CA PHE A 192 -7.70 7.65 -3.73
C PHE A 192 -9.01 8.24 -4.30
N ARG A 193 -9.94 8.69 -3.44
CA ARG A 193 -11.24 9.26 -3.85
C ARG A 193 -11.14 10.61 -4.55
N ARG A 194 -10.05 11.33 -4.32
CA ARG A 194 -9.89 12.74 -4.70
C ARG A 194 -8.93 12.93 -5.88
N GLU A 195 -8.54 11.84 -6.54
CA GLU A 195 -7.67 11.94 -7.71
C GLU A 195 -8.38 12.62 -8.89
N GLN A 196 -7.61 13.42 -9.63
CA GLN A 196 -8.07 14.16 -10.79
C GLN A 196 -7.08 13.91 -11.95
N PRO A 197 -7.53 13.35 -13.09
CA PRO A 197 -8.88 12.83 -13.32
C PRO A 197 -9.19 11.60 -12.41
N PRO A 198 -10.47 11.30 -12.13
CA PRO A 198 -10.86 10.08 -11.44
C PRO A 198 -10.31 8.85 -12.14
N ARG A 199 -9.54 8.02 -11.42
CA ARG A 199 -8.86 6.87 -12.02
C ARG A 199 -8.56 5.77 -11.02
N ARG A 200 -8.38 4.55 -11.53
CA ARG A 200 -8.01 3.35 -10.77
C ARG A 200 -7.01 2.50 -11.54
N TYR A 201 -5.92 2.09 -10.89
CA TYR A 201 -5.05 1.04 -11.42
C TYR A 201 -5.60 -0.35 -11.05
N LEU A 202 -5.59 -1.28 -11.99
CA LEU A 202 -6.22 -2.59 -11.87
C LEU A 202 -5.35 -3.67 -12.54
N TRP A 203 -5.46 -4.91 -12.08
CA TRP A 203 -5.03 -6.08 -12.86
C TRP A 203 -6.28 -6.79 -13.38
N LEU A 204 -6.41 -6.90 -14.69
CA LEU A 204 -7.53 -7.59 -15.35
C LEU A 204 -7.01 -8.66 -16.29
N THR A 205 -7.73 -9.76 -16.42
CA THR A 205 -7.56 -10.68 -17.54
C THR A 205 -8.15 -10.08 -18.82
N GLU A 206 -7.79 -10.64 -19.97
CA GLU A 206 -8.40 -10.23 -21.24
C GLU A 206 -9.93 -10.36 -21.22
N GLN A 207 -10.44 -11.49 -20.70
CA GLN A 207 -11.88 -11.73 -20.59
C GLN A 207 -12.58 -10.71 -19.66
N GLU A 208 -11.98 -10.39 -18.50
CA GLU A 208 -12.54 -9.40 -17.58
C GLU A 208 -12.53 -7.99 -18.18
N ARG A 209 -11.48 -7.63 -18.93
CA ARG A 209 -11.39 -6.33 -19.62
C ARG A 209 -12.47 -6.20 -20.70
N ASP A 210 -12.68 -7.24 -21.49
CA ASP A 210 -13.69 -7.24 -22.54
C ASP A 210 -15.11 -7.18 -21.93
N ALA A 211 -15.35 -7.92 -20.86
CA ALA A 211 -16.59 -7.85 -20.09
C ALA A 211 -16.83 -6.45 -19.50
N MET A 212 -15.79 -5.82 -18.93
CA MET A 212 -15.87 -4.45 -18.43
C MET A 212 -16.21 -3.46 -19.55
N THR A 213 -15.54 -3.57 -20.70
CA THR A 213 -15.74 -2.66 -21.84
C THR A 213 -17.19 -2.68 -22.34
N ALA A 214 -17.88 -3.82 -22.24
CA ALA A 214 -19.27 -3.97 -22.62
C ALA A 214 -20.28 -3.28 -21.66
N VAL A 215 -19.92 -3.06 -20.39
CA VAL A 215 -20.83 -2.53 -19.36
C VAL A 215 -20.48 -1.11 -18.90
N LEU A 216 -19.30 -0.62 -19.27
CA LEU A 216 -18.81 0.67 -18.81
C LEU A 216 -19.58 1.86 -19.43
N PRO A 217 -19.82 2.93 -18.66
CA PRO A 217 -20.36 4.17 -19.21
C PRO A 217 -19.43 4.77 -20.28
N ALA A 218 -19.98 5.51 -21.25
CA ALA A 218 -19.23 6.12 -22.35
C ALA A 218 -18.07 7.04 -21.90
N GLY A 219 -18.12 7.57 -20.68
CA GLY A 219 -17.07 8.41 -20.08
C GLY A 219 -15.98 7.64 -19.33
N VAL A 220 -15.94 6.30 -19.42
CA VAL A 220 -14.93 5.46 -18.75
C VAL A 220 -14.09 4.72 -19.79
N THR A 221 -12.78 4.82 -19.66
CA THR A 221 -11.81 4.10 -20.49
C THR A 221 -10.99 3.14 -19.64
N ILE A 222 -10.65 1.97 -20.20
CA ILE A 222 -9.67 1.04 -19.64
C ILE A 222 -8.54 0.92 -20.65
N GLU A 223 -7.34 1.34 -20.24
CA GLU A 223 -6.13 1.30 -21.07
C GLU A 223 -5.15 0.30 -20.44
N PRO A 224 -4.67 -0.71 -21.17
CA PRO A 224 -3.52 -1.49 -20.74
C PRO A 224 -2.33 -0.55 -20.51
N LEU A 225 -1.61 -0.76 -19.40
CA LEU A 225 -0.33 -0.11 -19.22
C LEU A 225 0.67 -0.83 -20.12
N SER A 226 1.31 -0.09 -21.02
CA SER A 226 2.54 -0.54 -21.67
C SER A 226 3.48 -1.04 -20.58
N HIS A 227 4.13 -2.20 -20.81
CA HIS A 227 5.11 -2.77 -19.88
C HIS A 227 5.94 -1.65 -19.25
N PRO A 228 6.13 -1.62 -17.91
CA PRO A 228 7.10 -0.70 -17.36
C PRO A 228 8.42 -1.03 -18.06
N ALA A 229 8.96 -0.04 -18.78
CA ALA A 229 10.33 -0.12 -19.23
C ALA A 229 11.18 -0.52 -18.03
N SER A 230 11.89 -1.63 -18.23
CA SER A 230 13.10 -2.07 -17.52
C SER A 230 13.83 -0.97 -16.77
#